data_AF-V7EES0-F1
#
_entry.id   AF-V7EES0-F1
#
_cell.length_a   1.000
_cell.length_b   1.000
_cell.length_c   1.000
_cell.angle_alpha   90.00
_cell.angle_beta   90.00
_cell.angle_gamma   90.00
#
_symmetry.space_group_name_H-M   'P 1'
#
loop_
_entity.id
_entity.type
_entity.pdbx_description
1 polymer ?
#
loop_
_entity_poly.entity_id
_entity_poly.type
_entity_poly.pdbx_seq_one_letter_code
_entity_poly.pdbx_strand_id
1 'polypeptide(L)'
;MEAKVRLYVDQPLGQGQAVALSGDQAHYLFAVMRLGKGAAVSLFNGRDGEWRAEVAEAGKRGGVLVCDGQTKALLMPPDLWLMFAPIKKARTDFIVEKAVEMGVRRILPVQTRHTNSERIRQDRLQAHAVEAAEQCGGTYVPDVADLVHLDRLLAAWPDGRRILWCDESLVGVSEGLAGAERGPWAILIGPEGGFSEAEKAKLRGMPAVLPVSLGPRILRADTAAVAALALWQAGLGDWT
;
A
#
# COMPACT_ATOMS: atom_id res chain seq x y z
N MET A 1 10.82 -28.27 1.01
CA MET A 1 11.87 -27.28 0.66
C MET A 1 11.16 -25.94 0.60
N GLU A 2 11.63 -24.93 1.32
CA GLU A 2 10.96 -23.62 1.40
C GLU A 2 11.11 -22.87 0.08
N ALA A 3 10.01 -22.30 -0.44
CA ALA A 3 10.03 -21.57 -1.70
C ALA A 3 10.72 -20.21 -1.52
N LYS A 4 11.75 -19.94 -2.33
CA LYS A 4 12.51 -18.67 -2.27
C LYS A 4 11.88 -17.54 -3.10
N VAL A 5 10.97 -17.88 -4.02
CA VAL A 5 10.34 -16.94 -4.95
C VAL A 5 8.87 -16.82 -4.60
N ARG A 6 8.40 -15.58 -4.46
CA ARG A 6 6.99 -15.24 -4.26
C ARG A 6 6.46 -14.61 -5.53
N LEU A 7 5.24 -14.97 -5.91
CA LEU A 7 4.57 -14.46 -7.11
C LEU A 7 3.11 -14.16 -6.81
N TYR A 8 2.68 -12.94 -7.13
CA TYR A 8 1.28 -12.57 -7.11
C TYR A 8 0.56 -13.10 -8.36
N VAL A 9 -0.66 -13.61 -8.16
CA VAL A 9 -1.54 -14.07 -9.24
C VAL A 9 -2.96 -13.55 -9.02
N ASP A 10 -3.72 -13.40 -10.09
CA ASP A 10 -5.14 -13.01 -10.06
C ASP A 10 -6.08 -14.21 -9.94
N GLN A 11 -5.58 -15.43 -10.18
CA GLN A 11 -6.33 -16.69 -10.12
C GLN A 11 -6.64 -17.11 -8.67
N PRO A 12 -7.73 -17.87 -8.43
CA PRO A 12 -8.01 -18.46 -7.12
C PRO A 12 -6.92 -19.45 -6.74
N LEU A 13 -6.68 -19.61 -5.43
CA LEU A 13 -5.69 -20.54 -4.88
C LEU A 13 -6.37 -21.55 -3.94
N GLY A 14 -5.87 -22.78 -3.92
CA GLY A 14 -6.46 -23.87 -3.16
C GLY A 14 -5.70 -25.18 -3.35
N GLN A 15 -5.99 -26.19 -2.51
CA GLN A 15 -5.32 -27.49 -2.60
C GLN A 15 -5.51 -28.12 -3.99
N GLY A 16 -4.40 -28.43 -4.67
CA GLY A 16 -4.42 -29.01 -6.02
C GLY A 16 -4.82 -28.04 -7.14
N GLN A 17 -5.02 -26.76 -6.84
CA GLN A 17 -5.37 -25.75 -7.83
C GLN A 17 -4.23 -25.55 -8.83
N ALA A 18 -4.53 -25.72 -10.11
CA ALA A 18 -3.63 -25.38 -11.20
C ALA A 18 -3.73 -23.88 -11.52
N VAL A 19 -2.58 -23.23 -11.65
CA VAL A 19 -2.44 -21.81 -11.96
C VAL A 19 -1.63 -21.67 -13.23
N ALA A 20 -2.24 -21.12 -14.28
CA ALA A 20 -1.58 -20.87 -15.55
C ALA A 20 -0.77 -19.57 -15.47
N LEU A 21 0.49 -19.62 -15.87
CA LEU A 21 1.37 -18.46 -15.88
C LEU A 21 1.15 -17.63 -17.16
N SER A 22 1.12 -16.31 -17.01
CA SER A 22 1.26 -15.39 -18.14
C SER A 22 2.66 -15.50 -18.76
N GLY A 23 2.83 -14.93 -19.97
CA GLY A 23 4.15 -14.89 -20.63
C GLY A 23 5.21 -14.20 -19.77
N ASP A 24 4.85 -13.10 -19.13
CA ASP A 24 5.75 -12.32 -18.28
C ASP A 24 6.11 -13.08 -16.99
N GLN A 25 5.13 -13.73 -16.36
CA GLN A 25 5.37 -14.56 -15.17
C GLN A 25 6.25 -15.78 -15.50
N ALA A 26 6.00 -16.44 -16.63
CA ALA A 26 6.83 -17.56 -17.09
C ALA A 26 8.27 -17.09 -17.41
N HIS A 27 8.42 -15.93 -18.03
CA HIS A 27 9.74 -15.34 -18.28
C HIS A 27 10.47 -15.04 -16.96
N TYR A 28 9.80 -14.40 -16.00
CA TYR A 28 10.35 -14.13 -14.68
C TYR A 28 10.78 -15.42 -13.96
N LEU A 29 9.90 -16.41 -13.84
CA LEU A 29 10.21 -17.64 -13.10
C LEU A 29 11.28 -18.50 -13.79
N PHE A 30 11.22 -18.67 -15.12
CA PHE A 30 12.05 -19.66 -15.81
C PHE A 30 13.32 -19.07 -16.43
N ALA A 31 13.29 -17.81 -16.90
CA ALA A 31 14.47 -17.18 -17.49
C ALA A 31 15.26 -16.35 -16.46
N VAL A 32 14.57 -15.55 -15.62
CA VAL A 32 15.23 -14.70 -14.63
C VAL A 32 15.59 -15.49 -13.37
N MET A 33 14.61 -16.13 -12.74
CA MET A 33 14.82 -16.92 -11.51
C MET A 33 15.35 -18.33 -11.77
N ARG A 34 15.35 -18.78 -13.04
CA ARG A 34 15.90 -20.07 -13.51
C ARG A 34 15.28 -21.29 -12.82
N LEU A 35 14.00 -21.21 -12.47
CA LEU A 35 13.27 -22.33 -11.89
C LEU A 35 12.94 -23.36 -12.98
N GLY A 36 13.04 -24.64 -12.63
CA GLY A 36 12.67 -25.77 -13.49
C GLY A 36 11.45 -26.51 -12.96
N LYS A 37 11.00 -27.54 -13.70
CA LYS A 37 9.96 -28.47 -13.23
C LYS A 37 10.32 -29.06 -11.86
N GLY A 38 9.35 -29.15 -10.96
CA GLY A 38 9.54 -29.60 -9.59
C GLY A 38 10.03 -28.53 -8.61
N ALA A 39 10.34 -27.31 -9.08
CA ALA A 39 10.70 -26.21 -8.19
C ALA A 39 9.48 -25.67 -7.44
N ALA A 40 9.69 -25.23 -6.20
CA ALA A 40 8.64 -24.63 -5.38
C ALA A 40 8.58 -23.09 -5.56
N VAL A 41 7.37 -22.56 -5.64
CA VAL A 41 7.04 -21.12 -5.73
C VAL A 41 5.95 -20.83 -4.69
N SER A 42 6.04 -19.70 -4.01
CA SER A 42 4.95 -19.20 -3.16
C SER A 42 4.01 -18.32 -3.98
N LEU A 43 2.74 -18.67 -4.01
CA LEU A 43 1.67 -17.93 -4.68
C LEU A 43 0.79 -17.22 -3.68
N PHE A 44 0.37 -16.00 -3.98
CA PHE A 44 -0.65 -15.29 -3.22
C PHE A 44 -1.47 -14.41 -4.16
N ASN A 45 -2.67 -14.05 -3.75
CA ASN A 45 -3.62 -13.32 -4.60
C ASN A 45 -4.44 -12.26 -3.85
N GLY A 46 -4.00 -11.90 -2.65
CA GLY A 46 -4.67 -10.89 -1.81
C GLY A 46 -5.94 -11.36 -1.09
N ARG A 47 -6.38 -12.62 -1.29
CA ARG A 47 -7.66 -13.12 -0.75
C ARG A 47 -7.65 -14.56 -0.22
N ASP A 48 -6.83 -15.44 -0.75
CA ASP A 48 -6.79 -16.86 -0.38
C ASP A 48 -5.59 -17.21 0.53
N GLY A 49 -4.82 -16.20 0.93
CA GLY A 49 -3.55 -16.36 1.64
C GLY A 49 -2.37 -16.68 0.73
N GLU A 50 -1.30 -17.21 1.30
CA GLU A 50 -0.14 -17.73 0.58
C GLU A 50 -0.21 -19.25 0.47
N TRP A 51 0.05 -19.75 -0.72
CA TRP A 51 0.08 -21.16 -1.06
C TRP A 51 1.43 -21.52 -1.63
N ARG A 52 2.02 -22.61 -1.16
CA ARG A 52 3.13 -23.23 -1.87
C ARG A 52 2.58 -23.95 -3.10
N ALA A 53 3.26 -23.78 -4.22
CA ALA A 53 2.97 -24.44 -5.47
C ALA A 53 4.24 -25.03 -6.07
N GLU A 54 4.09 -26.09 -6.86
CA GLU A 54 5.16 -26.71 -7.62
C GLU A 54 5.03 -26.38 -9.11
N VAL A 55 6.16 -26.14 -9.78
CA VAL A 55 6.22 -26.04 -11.25
C VAL A 55 5.92 -27.40 -11.87
N ALA A 56 4.68 -27.61 -12.32
CA ALA A 56 4.27 -28.81 -13.04
C ALA A 56 4.72 -28.79 -14.51
N GLU A 57 4.66 -27.62 -15.14
CA GLU A 57 5.07 -27.39 -16.53
C GLU A 57 5.91 -26.11 -16.64
N ALA A 58 7.04 -26.20 -17.34
CA ALA A 58 7.94 -25.08 -17.60
C ALA A 58 8.18 -24.96 -19.11
N GLY A 59 7.73 -23.84 -19.71
CA GLY A 59 7.87 -23.57 -21.13
C GLY A 59 8.30 -22.13 -21.42
N LYS A 60 8.76 -21.87 -22.65
CA LYS A 60 9.24 -20.53 -23.05
C LYS A 60 8.15 -19.46 -23.14
N ARG A 61 6.87 -19.85 -23.27
CA ARG A 61 5.73 -18.93 -23.45
C ARG A 61 4.64 -19.09 -22.39
N GLY A 62 4.89 -19.90 -21.36
CA GLY A 62 3.90 -20.24 -20.36
C GLY A 62 4.39 -21.37 -19.46
N GLY A 63 3.57 -21.70 -18.47
CA GLY A 63 3.81 -22.81 -17.55
C GLY A 63 2.61 -22.98 -16.64
N VAL A 64 2.63 -24.07 -15.88
CA VAL A 64 1.57 -24.41 -14.93
C VAL A 64 2.21 -24.64 -13.58
N LEU A 65 1.68 -23.96 -12.57
CA LEU A 65 1.97 -24.22 -11.16
C LEU A 65 0.80 -24.97 -10.55
N VAL A 66 1.06 -25.90 -9.64
CA VAL A 66 0.01 -26.64 -8.91
C VAL A 66 0.21 -26.42 -7.42
N CYS A 67 -0.81 -25.89 -6.75
CA CYS A 67 -0.78 -25.61 -5.31
C CYS A 67 -0.78 -26.91 -4.49
N ASP A 68 0.15 -27.01 -3.52
CA ASP A 68 0.35 -28.21 -2.69
C ASP A 68 -0.08 -28.02 -1.22
N GLY A 69 -0.17 -26.78 -0.73
CA GLY A 69 -0.63 -26.47 0.62
C GLY A 69 -0.54 -24.99 0.97
N GLN A 70 -1.42 -24.52 1.86
CA GLN A 70 -1.41 -23.15 2.34
C GLN A 70 -0.26 -22.95 3.34
N THR A 71 0.61 -21.98 3.09
CA THR A 71 1.76 -21.65 3.95
C THR A 71 1.47 -20.50 4.91
N LYS A 72 0.62 -19.55 4.51
CA LYS A 72 0.16 -18.45 5.36
C LYS A 72 -1.30 -18.14 5.08
N ALA A 73 -2.07 -17.83 6.13
CA ALA A 73 -3.40 -17.29 5.96
C ALA A 73 -3.34 -15.88 5.34
N LEU A 74 -4.48 -15.40 4.83
CA LEU A 74 -4.65 -13.99 4.52
C LEU A 74 -4.52 -13.19 5.82
N LEU A 75 -3.56 -12.28 5.87
CA LEU A 75 -3.39 -11.33 6.95
C LEU A 75 -3.89 -9.98 6.45
N MET A 76 -5.06 -9.58 6.94
CA MET A 76 -5.63 -8.28 6.62
C MET A 76 -4.91 -7.20 7.43
N PRO A 77 -4.43 -6.11 6.81
CA PRO A 77 -3.87 -5.00 7.55
C PRO A 77 -4.96 -4.28 8.37
N PRO A 78 -4.57 -3.49 9.40
CA PRO A 78 -5.44 -2.52 10.05
C PRO A 78 -6.16 -1.66 9.01
N ASP A 79 -7.35 -1.13 9.34
CA ASP A 79 -8.11 -0.29 8.42
C ASP A 79 -7.54 1.14 8.33
N LEU A 80 -6.33 1.22 7.76
CA LEU A 80 -5.55 2.42 7.53
C LEU A 80 -5.54 2.77 6.05
N TRP A 81 -5.98 3.98 5.71
CA TRP A 81 -5.84 4.53 4.36
C TRP A 81 -4.66 5.49 4.31
N LEU A 82 -3.86 5.44 3.25
CA LEU A 82 -2.90 6.50 2.96
C LEU A 82 -3.47 7.41 1.88
N MET A 83 -3.76 8.65 2.24
CA MET A 83 -4.07 9.73 1.31
C MET A 83 -2.82 10.57 1.09
N PHE A 84 -2.40 10.73 -0.17
CA PHE A 84 -1.20 11.51 -0.47
C PHE A 84 -1.35 12.30 -1.77
N ALA A 85 -0.82 13.52 -1.79
CA ALA A 85 -0.69 14.29 -3.02
C ALA A 85 0.46 13.74 -3.87
N PRO A 86 0.23 13.35 -5.15
CA PRO A 86 1.31 12.88 -6.01
C PRO A 86 2.39 13.94 -6.21
N ILE A 87 3.64 13.51 -6.03
CA ILE A 87 4.84 14.32 -6.22
C ILE A 87 5.61 13.81 -7.45
N LYS A 88 6.90 14.12 -7.57
CA LYS A 88 7.73 13.59 -8.66
C LYS A 88 7.66 12.06 -8.71
N LYS A 89 7.49 11.53 -9.93
CA LYS A 89 7.24 10.12 -10.25
C LYS A 89 7.96 9.10 -9.34
N ALA A 90 9.29 9.12 -9.30
CA ALA A 90 10.07 8.16 -8.51
C ALA A 90 9.77 8.18 -6.99
N ARG A 91 9.38 9.34 -6.44
CA ARG A 91 9.01 9.46 -5.03
C ARG A 91 7.57 9.00 -4.77
N THR A 92 6.68 9.19 -5.75
CA THR A 92 5.33 8.64 -5.70
C THR A 92 5.36 7.11 -5.70
N ASP A 93 6.19 6.50 -6.56
CA ASP A 93 6.39 5.04 -6.57
C ASP A 93 6.92 4.57 -5.20
N PHE A 94 7.93 5.27 -4.65
CA PHE A 94 8.45 4.98 -3.30
C PHE A 94 7.39 5.07 -2.19
N ILE A 95 6.52 6.09 -2.22
CA ILE A 95 5.42 6.21 -1.24
C ILE A 95 4.51 4.98 -1.31
N VAL A 96 4.16 4.52 -2.51
CA VAL A 96 3.30 3.34 -2.70
C VAL A 96 3.98 2.08 -2.14
N GLU A 97 5.25 1.86 -2.50
CA GLU A 97 6.03 0.72 -1.99
C GLU A 97 6.06 0.70 -0.46
N LYS A 98 6.37 1.85 0.16
CA LYS A 98 6.44 1.95 1.62
C LYS A 98 5.07 1.87 2.28
N ALA A 99 4.02 2.34 1.64
CA ALA A 99 2.67 2.15 2.16
C ALA A 99 2.30 0.66 2.27
N VAL A 100 2.66 -0.14 1.26
CA VAL A 100 2.44 -1.60 1.29
C VAL A 100 3.26 -2.27 2.37
N GLU A 101 4.57 -1.99 2.43
CA GLU A 101 5.47 -2.54 3.47
C GLU A 101 4.99 -2.20 4.88
N MET A 102 4.42 -1.02 5.07
CA MET A 102 3.91 -0.53 6.35
C MET A 102 2.46 -0.93 6.63
N GLY A 103 1.87 -1.83 5.83
CA GLY A 103 0.58 -2.44 6.12
C GLY A 103 -0.63 -1.51 6.00
N VAL A 104 -0.72 -0.69 4.95
CA VAL A 104 -1.96 0.05 4.67
C VAL A 104 -3.04 -0.85 4.06
N ARG A 105 -4.31 -0.52 4.32
CA ARG A 105 -5.47 -1.17 3.70
C ARG A 105 -5.80 -0.60 2.33
N ARG A 106 -5.60 0.70 2.11
CA ARG A 106 -5.86 1.37 0.82
C ARG A 106 -4.88 2.50 0.58
N ILE A 107 -4.58 2.75 -0.69
CA ILE A 107 -3.74 3.87 -1.13
C ILE A 107 -4.59 4.78 -2.02
N LEU A 108 -4.70 6.05 -1.63
CA LEU A 108 -5.59 7.03 -2.22
C LEU A 108 -4.78 8.26 -2.68
N PRO A 109 -4.34 8.30 -3.94
CA PRO A 109 -3.78 9.52 -4.51
C PRO A 109 -4.84 10.64 -4.52
N VAL A 110 -4.52 11.79 -3.94
CA VAL A 110 -5.42 12.94 -3.87
C VAL A 110 -4.88 14.15 -4.63
N GLN A 111 -5.73 14.84 -5.37
CA GLN A 111 -5.39 16.11 -6.00
C GLN A 111 -5.77 17.25 -5.06
N THR A 112 -4.75 17.99 -4.61
CA THR A 112 -4.86 19.21 -3.82
C THR A 112 -4.60 20.44 -4.70
N ARG A 113 -4.81 21.64 -4.14
CA ARG A 113 -4.60 22.90 -4.86
C ARG A 113 -3.16 23.08 -5.38
N HIS A 114 -2.16 22.58 -4.65
CA HIS A 114 -0.74 22.72 -4.99
C HIS A 114 -0.11 21.40 -5.46
N THR A 115 -0.93 20.44 -5.90
CA THR A 115 -0.43 19.19 -6.49
C THR A 115 0.13 19.48 -7.88
N ASN A 116 1.41 19.15 -8.10
CA ASN A 116 2.10 19.40 -9.36
C ASN A 116 1.69 18.44 -10.49
N SER A 117 1.10 17.29 -10.15
CA SER A 117 0.73 16.25 -11.10
C SER A 117 -0.79 16.12 -11.19
N GLU A 118 -1.35 16.41 -12.37
CA GLU A 118 -2.79 16.28 -12.62
C GLU A 118 -3.20 14.87 -13.07
N ARG A 119 -2.24 13.97 -13.29
CA ARG A 119 -2.49 12.61 -13.77
C ARG A 119 -1.51 11.63 -13.15
N ILE A 120 -2.03 10.47 -12.76
CA ILE A 120 -1.24 9.34 -12.31
C ILE A 120 -1.37 8.18 -13.30
N ARG A 121 -0.37 7.29 -13.31
CA ARG A 121 -0.45 5.98 -13.97
C ARG A 121 -0.84 4.96 -12.91
N GLN A 122 -2.14 4.85 -12.63
CA GLN A 122 -2.67 3.99 -11.57
C GLN A 122 -2.24 2.53 -11.78
N ASP A 123 -2.28 2.05 -13.02
CA ASP A 123 -1.81 0.72 -13.44
C ASP A 123 -0.37 0.43 -12.99
N ARG A 124 0.52 1.40 -13.21
CA ARG A 124 1.91 1.32 -12.77
C ARG A 124 2.02 1.31 -11.25
N LEU A 125 1.28 2.17 -10.56
CA LEU A 125 1.35 2.24 -9.09
C LEU A 125 0.81 0.95 -8.46
N GLN A 126 -0.24 0.35 -9.03
CA GLN A 126 -0.73 -0.95 -8.60
C GLN A 126 0.33 -2.04 -8.80
N ALA A 127 1.09 -2.00 -9.90
CA ALA A 127 2.21 -2.93 -10.11
C ALA A 127 3.31 -2.76 -9.03
N HIS A 128 3.66 -1.52 -8.65
CA HIS A 128 4.58 -1.26 -7.53
C HIS A 128 4.04 -1.79 -6.19
N ALA A 129 2.73 -1.68 -5.95
CA ALA A 129 2.10 -2.24 -4.75
C ALA A 129 2.17 -3.78 -4.72
N VAL A 130 1.97 -4.43 -5.87
CA VAL A 130 2.13 -5.89 -6.02
C VAL A 130 3.57 -6.31 -5.75
N GLU A 131 4.54 -5.67 -6.40
CA GLU A 131 5.96 -5.96 -6.22
C GLU A 131 6.38 -5.79 -4.75
N ALA A 132 5.94 -4.71 -4.10
CA ALA A 132 6.21 -4.48 -2.68
C ALA A 132 5.64 -5.61 -1.79
N ALA A 133 4.43 -6.10 -2.09
CA ALA A 133 3.84 -7.24 -1.36
C ALA A 133 4.56 -8.57 -1.60
N GLU A 134 5.06 -8.79 -2.83
CA GLU A 134 5.92 -9.93 -3.14
C GLU A 134 7.20 -9.92 -2.31
N GLN A 135 7.85 -8.75 -2.19
CA GLN A 135 9.11 -8.56 -1.46
C GLN A 135 8.95 -8.57 0.07
N CYS A 136 7.94 -7.88 0.61
CA CYS A 136 7.79 -7.71 2.06
C CYS A 136 7.20 -8.95 2.76
N GLY A 137 6.69 -9.92 2.00
CA GLY A 137 6.11 -11.13 2.56
C GLY A 137 4.62 -11.04 2.89
N GLY A 138 3.97 -9.90 2.63
CA GLY A 138 2.55 -9.67 2.89
C GLY A 138 1.63 -10.55 2.03
N THR A 139 0.51 -11.03 2.58
CA THR A 139 -0.47 -11.84 1.84
C THR A 139 -1.66 -11.03 1.30
N TYR A 140 -1.69 -9.73 1.62
CA TYR A 140 -2.64 -8.74 1.11
C TYR A 140 -1.92 -7.74 0.21
N VAL A 141 -2.58 -7.32 -0.87
CA VAL A 141 -2.12 -6.22 -1.73
C VAL A 141 -3.17 -5.10 -1.63
N PRO A 142 -2.81 -3.89 -1.17
CA PRO A 142 -3.77 -2.80 -1.13
C PRO A 142 -4.10 -2.30 -2.53
N ASP A 143 -5.36 -1.92 -2.73
CA ASP A 143 -5.80 -1.25 -3.94
C ASP A 143 -5.24 0.18 -3.96
N VAL A 144 -4.64 0.56 -5.09
CA VAL A 144 -4.28 1.95 -5.40
C VAL A 144 -5.42 2.56 -6.20
N ALA A 145 -6.12 3.54 -5.62
CA ALA A 145 -7.24 4.20 -6.29
C ALA A 145 -6.78 5.16 -7.40
N ASP A 146 -7.73 5.56 -8.24
CA ASP A 146 -7.56 6.68 -9.16
C ASP A 146 -7.34 8.01 -8.41
N LEU A 147 -6.72 8.97 -9.10
CA LEU A 147 -6.54 10.32 -8.56
C LEU A 147 -7.91 10.99 -8.36
N VAL A 148 -8.19 11.38 -7.12
CA VAL A 148 -9.45 12.05 -6.74
C VAL A 148 -9.17 13.42 -6.14
N HIS A 149 -10.01 14.41 -6.43
CA HIS A 149 -9.88 15.71 -5.75
C HIS A 149 -10.14 15.58 -4.24
N LEU A 150 -9.28 16.21 -3.43
CA LEU A 150 -9.36 16.14 -1.97
C LEU A 150 -10.71 16.65 -1.46
N ASP A 151 -11.23 17.73 -2.03
CA ASP A 151 -12.49 18.33 -1.61
C ASP A 151 -13.69 17.37 -1.77
N ARG A 152 -13.73 16.64 -2.89
CA ARG A 152 -14.73 15.62 -3.20
C ARG A 152 -14.59 14.42 -2.27
N LEU A 153 -13.37 13.96 -2.00
CA LEU A 153 -13.12 12.86 -1.09
C LEU A 153 -13.59 13.21 0.35
N LEU A 154 -13.24 14.40 0.83
CA LEU A 154 -13.66 14.87 2.16
C LEU A 154 -15.17 15.15 2.27
N ALA A 155 -15.84 15.49 1.16
CA ALA A 155 -17.29 15.71 1.16
C ALA A 155 -18.08 14.39 1.31
N ALA A 156 -17.49 13.26 0.92
CA ALA A 156 -18.06 11.92 1.07
C ALA A 156 -17.32 11.11 2.14
N TRP A 157 -16.78 11.78 3.16
CA TRP A 157 -15.98 11.12 4.18
C TRP A 157 -16.84 10.15 5.01
N PRO A 158 -16.40 8.87 5.19
CA PRO A 158 -17.19 7.89 5.91
C PRO A 158 -17.25 8.20 7.41
N ASP A 159 -18.44 8.02 8.00
CA ASP A 159 -18.65 8.15 9.43
C ASP A 159 -17.75 7.18 10.21
N GLY A 160 -17.23 7.66 11.35
CA GLY A 160 -16.38 6.87 12.23
C GLY A 160 -14.93 6.67 11.76
N ARG A 161 -14.54 7.15 10.57
CA ARG A 161 -13.13 7.17 10.14
C ARG A 161 -12.45 8.48 10.53
N ARG A 162 -11.30 8.38 11.19
CA ARG A 162 -10.49 9.56 11.58
C ARG A 162 -9.42 9.86 10.53
N ILE A 163 -8.97 11.12 10.46
CA ILE A 163 -7.89 11.57 9.57
C ILE A 163 -6.74 12.07 10.45
N LEU A 164 -5.57 11.45 10.33
CA LEU A 164 -4.31 12.00 10.80
C LEU A 164 -3.75 12.92 9.72
N TRP A 165 -3.84 14.23 9.93
CA TRP A 165 -3.37 15.21 8.96
C TRP A 165 -2.00 15.76 9.39
N CYS A 166 -0.97 15.49 8.58
CA CYS A 166 0.36 16.04 8.84
C CYS A 166 0.43 17.51 8.39
N ASP A 167 0.18 18.43 9.32
CA ASP A 167 0.15 19.88 9.07
C ASP A 167 1.53 20.49 9.34
N GLU A 168 2.21 20.94 8.28
CA GLU A 168 3.53 21.58 8.40
C GLU A 168 3.48 22.91 9.19
N SER A 169 2.31 23.53 9.34
CA SER A 169 2.17 24.75 10.13
C SER A 169 2.21 24.50 11.64
N LEU A 170 2.13 23.23 12.07
CA LEU A 170 2.27 22.81 13.47
C LEU A 170 3.69 22.36 13.82
N VAL A 171 4.69 22.57 12.96
CA VAL A 171 6.10 22.26 13.28
C VAL A 171 6.51 22.86 14.63
N GLY A 172 6.88 21.98 15.57
CA GLY A 172 7.23 22.34 16.95
C GLY A 172 6.10 22.15 17.98
N VAL A 173 4.87 21.85 17.56
CA VAL A 173 3.73 21.51 18.43
C VAL A 173 3.56 19.98 18.41
N SER A 174 3.77 19.35 19.56
CA SER A 174 3.67 17.89 19.72
C SER A 174 2.29 17.53 20.28
N GLU A 175 1.33 17.27 19.41
CA GLU A 175 0.19 16.42 19.75
C GLU A 175 0.41 15.07 19.08
N GLY A 176 0.67 14.05 19.90
CA GLY A 176 0.89 12.70 19.44
C GLY A 176 -0.41 11.91 19.32
N LEU A 177 -0.30 10.66 18.88
CA LEU A 177 -1.42 9.71 18.85
C LEU A 177 -1.77 9.13 20.24
N ALA A 178 -1.15 9.63 21.31
CA ALA A 178 -1.35 9.11 22.66
C ALA A 178 -2.80 9.32 23.11
N GLY A 179 -3.47 8.24 23.51
CA GLY A 179 -4.88 8.28 23.92
C GLY A 179 -5.89 8.40 22.77
N ALA A 180 -5.43 8.39 21.51
CA ALA A 180 -6.34 8.30 20.38
C ALA A 180 -7.01 6.92 20.33
N GLU A 181 -8.28 6.89 19.91
CA GLU A 181 -9.04 5.64 19.82
C GLU A 181 -8.60 4.82 18.60
N ARG A 182 -8.53 3.50 18.79
CA ARG A 182 -8.35 2.55 17.69
C ARG A 182 -9.60 2.53 16.81
N GLY A 183 -9.44 2.14 15.55
CA GLY A 183 -10.53 2.07 14.58
C GLY A 183 -10.07 2.36 13.16
N PRO A 184 -10.99 2.72 12.25
CA PRO A 184 -10.65 3.13 10.90
C PRO A 184 -9.94 4.49 10.89
N TRP A 185 -8.79 4.55 10.25
CA TRP A 185 -8.00 5.78 10.11
C TRP A 185 -7.60 6.04 8.66
N ALA A 186 -7.28 7.29 8.39
CA ALA A 186 -6.54 7.69 7.20
C ALA A 186 -5.40 8.62 7.61
N ILE A 187 -4.29 8.56 6.89
CA ILE A 187 -3.20 9.53 6.99
C ILE A 187 -3.27 10.43 5.76
N LEU A 188 -3.20 11.75 5.95
CA LEU A 188 -3.18 12.74 4.87
C LEU A 188 -1.83 13.43 4.78
N ILE A 189 -1.14 13.23 3.65
CA ILE A 189 0.14 13.86 3.32
C ILE A 189 -0.03 14.83 2.14
N GLY A 190 0.36 16.09 2.34
CA GLY A 190 0.29 17.13 1.32
C GLY A 190 1.44 17.09 0.31
N PRO A 191 1.37 17.92 -0.75
CA PRO A 191 2.46 18.10 -1.71
C PRO A 191 3.58 18.98 -1.11
N GLU A 192 4.67 19.18 -1.84
CA GLU A 192 5.77 20.04 -1.38
C GLU A 192 5.36 21.51 -1.18
N GLY A 193 4.31 21.96 -1.86
CA GLY A 193 3.73 23.31 -1.71
C GLY A 193 2.71 23.43 -0.58
N GLY A 194 2.51 22.39 0.23
CA GLY A 194 1.55 22.39 1.32
C GLY A 194 0.09 22.44 0.86
N PHE A 195 -0.80 22.67 1.83
CA PHE A 195 -2.23 22.88 1.59
C PHE A 195 -2.56 24.36 1.43
N SER A 196 -3.55 24.69 0.60
CA SER A 196 -4.10 26.05 0.53
C SER A 196 -4.86 26.42 1.81
N GLU A 197 -5.04 27.70 2.08
CA GLU A 197 -5.77 28.16 3.28
C GLU A 197 -7.22 27.65 3.32
N ALA A 198 -7.88 27.52 2.16
CA ALA A 198 -9.22 26.93 2.07
C ALA A 198 -9.21 25.44 2.45
N GLU A 199 -8.21 24.67 2.00
CA GLU A 199 -8.07 23.25 2.38
C GLU A 199 -7.76 23.11 3.86
N LYS A 200 -6.86 23.93 4.41
CA LYS A 200 -6.57 23.96 5.86
C LYS A 200 -7.81 24.28 6.69
N ALA A 201 -8.56 25.31 6.30
CA ALA A 201 -9.80 25.69 7.00
C ALA A 201 -10.83 24.55 6.98
N LYS A 202 -10.99 23.88 5.83
CA LYS A 202 -11.87 22.71 5.70
C LYS A 202 -11.42 21.56 6.62
N LEU A 203 -10.14 21.21 6.60
CA LEU A 203 -9.59 20.14 7.44
C LEU A 203 -9.75 20.44 8.93
N ARG A 204 -9.45 21.67 9.38
CA ARG A 204 -9.64 22.09 10.77
C ARG A 204 -11.10 22.09 11.21
N GLY A 205 -12.02 22.33 10.29
CA GLY A 205 -13.46 22.32 10.57
C GLY A 205 -14.08 20.92 10.70
N MET A 206 -13.35 19.86 10.36
CA MET A 206 -13.86 18.48 10.40
C MET A 206 -13.56 17.82 11.77
N PRO A 207 -14.58 17.37 12.52
CA PRO A 207 -14.36 16.66 13.79
C PRO A 207 -13.52 15.38 13.68
N ALA A 208 -13.51 14.77 12.50
CA ALA A 208 -12.75 13.56 12.21
C ALA A 208 -11.23 13.81 12.06
N VAL A 209 -10.80 15.06 11.90
CA VAL A 209 -9.40 15.41 11.61
C VAL A 209 -8.64 15.67 12.90
N LEU A 210 -7.52 14.96 13.05
CA LEU A 210 -6.49 15.18 14.05
C LEU A 210 -5.25 15.75 13.34
N PRO A 211 -4.95 17.04 13.47
CA PRO A 211 -3.75 17.61 12.90
C PRO A 211 -2.53 17.25 13.77
N VAL A 212 -1.42 16.88 13.14
CA VAL A 212 -0.19 16.49 13.84
C VAL A 212 1.05 17.05 13.18
N SER A 213 2.09 17.22 14.00
CA SER A 213 3.44 17.55 13.56
C SER A 213 4.34 16.34 13.61
N LEU A 214 5.23 16.19 12.61
CA LEU A 214 6.24 15.12 12.57
C LEU A 214 7.60 15.62 13.09
N GLY A 215 7.57 16.21 14.27
CA GLY A 215 8.75 16.77 14.94
C GLY A 215 9.11 18.20 14.48
N PRO A 216 10.29 18.71 14.88
CA PRO A 216 10.63 20.13 14.72
C PRO A 216 11.19 20.48 13.33
N ARG A 217 11.19 19.54 12.37
CA ARG A 217 11.80 19.71 11.05
C ARG A 217 10.76 19.46 9.98
N ILE A 218 10.78 20.28 8.93
CA ILE A 218 9.97 20.06 7.74
C ILE A 218 10.51 18.81 7.03
N LEU A 219 9.67 17.79 6.93
CA LEU A 219 9.97 16.56 6.19
C LEU A 219 9.53 16.72 4.73
N ARG A 220 10.23 16.04 3.82
CA ARG A 220 9.72 15.84 2.46
C ARG A 220 8.49 14.94 2.49
N ALA A 221 7.58 15.08 1.54
CA ALA A 221 6.31 14.35 1.53
C ALA A 221 6.49 12.82 1.58
N ASP A 222 7.47 12.26 0.88
CA ASP A 222 7.81 10.83 0.95
C ASP A 222 8.31 10.40 2.34
N THR A 223 9.18 11.20 2.96
CA THR A 223 9.64 10.95 4.34
C THR A 223 8.52 11.11 5.36
N ALA A 224 7.64 12.10 5.17
CA ALA A 224 6.48 12.35 6.03
C ALA A 224 5.50 11.18 5.99
N ALA A 225 5.24 10.62 4.80
CA ALA A 225 4.39 9.44 4.64
C ALA A 225 4.92 8.25 5.47
N VAL A 226 6.21 7.90 5.31
CA VAL A 226 6.83 6.78 6.04
C VAL A 226 6.82 7.03 7.55
N ALA A 227 7.16 8.25 7.99
CA ALA A 227 7.18 8.59 9.41
C ALA A 227 5.79 8.53 10.03
N ALA A 228 4.77 9.09 9.36
CA ALA A 228 3.39 9.05 9.82
C ALA A 228 2.84 7.62 9.90
N LEU A 229 3.13 6.79 8.89
CA LEU A 229 2.77 5.37 8.89
C LEU A 229 3.40 4.63 10.07
N ALA A 230 4.70 4.82 10.31
CA ALA A 230 5.42 4.16 11.40
C ALA A 230 4.86 4.55 12.77
N LEU A 231 4.64 5.86 12.99
CA LEU A 231 4.09 6.37 14.24
C LEU A 231 2.67 5.88 14.46
N TRP A 232 1.85 5.83 13.40
CA TRP A 232 0.50 5.30 13.49
C TRP A 232 0.49 3.81 13.80
N GLN A 233 1.32 3.01 13.12
CA GLN A 233 1.39 1.57 13.35
C GLN A 233 1.83 1.26 14.79
N ALA A 234 2.84 1.97 15.29
CA ALA A 234 3.32 1.82 16.66
C ALA A 234 2.31 2.30 17.74
N GLY A 235 1.42 3.23 17.41
CA GLY A 235 0.46 3.79 18.37
C GLY A 235 -0.92 3.12 18.36
N LEU A 236 -1.42 2.78 17.18
CA LEU A 236 -2.83 2.40 16.94
C LEU A 236 -2.99 1.15 16.08
N GLY A 237 -1.94 0.74 15.38
CA GLY A 237 -1.96 -0.36 14.43
C GLY A 237 -1.55 -1.71 15.03
N ASP A 238 -0.90 -2.52 14.20
CA ASP A 238 -0.57 -3.93 14.48
C ASP A 238 0.91 -4.18 14.86
N TRP A 239 1.66 -3.11 15.14
CA TRP A 239 3.04 -3.22 15.65
C TRP A 239 3.10 -3.33 17.19
N THR A 240 1.93 -3.41 17.85
CA THR A 240 1.76 -3.53 19.30
C THR A 240 0.98 -4.77 19.67
#